data_AF-A0A920VBV9-F1
#
_entry.id   AF-A0A920VBV9-F1
#
_cell.length_a   1.000
_cell.length_b   1.000
_cell.length_c   1.000
_cell.angle_alpha   90.00
_cell.angle_beta   90.00
_cell.angle_gamma   90.00
#
_symmetry.space_group_name_H-M   'P 1'
#
loop_
_entity.id
_entity.type
_entity.pdbx_description
1 polymer ?
#
loop_
_entity_poly.entity_id
_entity_poly.type
_entity_poly.pdbx_seq_one_letter_code
_entity_poly.pdbx_strand_id
1 'polypeptide(L)'
;MDVRGYGGSSKPEPIAAYSMKNLSSDVAAVIREISDDPVVLLGHDWGAPIVWNTALLYPDLVRAVAGLSVPYVPGRDAAFIDLAEQLYADRFFYQIYFQQEGVAEAELEAESPAPCVKSITPFQAMRRRVLG
;
A
#
# COMPACT_ATOMS: atom_id res chain seq x y z
N MET A 1 2.33 -5.04 -12.46
CA MET A 1 3.62 -4.49 -11.96
C MET A 1 3.85 -5.00 -10.56
N ASP A 2 5.11 -5.20 -10.16
CA ASP A 2 5.43 -5.37 -8.74
C ASP A 2 5.39 -3.99 -8.07
N VAL A 3 4.54 -3.83 -7.06
CA VAL A 3 4.45 -2.58 -6.30
C VAL A 3 5.73 -2.40 -5.48
N ARG A 4 6.15 -1.16 -5.21
CA ARG A 4 7.25 -0.85 -4.28
C ARG A 4 7.12 -1.69 -3.01
N GLY A 5 8.21 -2.31 -2.58
CA GLY A 5 8.24 -3.27 -1.48
C GLY A 5 8.15 -4.73 -1.91
N TYR A 6 7.59 -5.03 -3.09
CA TYR A 6 7.31 -6.39 -3.54
C TYR A 6 8.19 -6.83 -4.71
N GLY A 7 8.35 -8.15 -4.85
CA GLY A 7 8.90 -8.80 -6.03
C GLY A 7 10.24 -8.22 -6.50
N GLY A 8 10.33 -7.88 -7.79
CA GLY A 8 11.51 -7.25 -8.41
C GLY A 8 11.65 -5.75 -8.15
N SER A 9 10.66 -5.09 -7.54
CA SER A 9 10.68 -3.65 -7.27
C SER A 9 11.55 -3.29 -6.07
N SER A 10 11.99 -2.03 -6.03
CA SER A 10 12.74 -1.46 -4.91
C SER A 10 12.00 -1.57 -3.59
N LYS A 11 12.76 -1.78 -2.50
CA LYS A 11 12.26 -1.98 -1.14
C LYS A 11 12.99 -1.01 -0.20
N PRO A 12 12.74 0.30 -0.33
CA PRO A 12 13.37 1.29 0.54
C PRO A 12 13.02 0.99 2.00
N GLU A 13 13.97 1.18 2.92
CA GLU A 13 13.74 1.00 4.35
C GLU A 13 12.80 2.07 4.93
N PRO A 14 12.93 3.38 4.57
CA PRO A 14 12.09 4.39 5.18
C PRO A 14 10.61 4.21 4.86
N ILE A 15 9.81 4.15 5.90
CA ILE A 15 8.35 4.02 5.86
C ILE A 15 7.72 5.09 4.97
N ALA A 16 8.14 6.35 5.14
CA ALA A 16 7.62 7.48 4.38
C ALA A 16 7.78 7.29 2.86
N ALA A 17 8.69 6.41 2.42
CA ALA A 17 8.84 6.04 1.02
C ALA A 17 7.58 5.35 0.47
N TYR A 18 6.71 4.75 1.29
CA TYR A 18 5.51 4.05 0.83
C TYR A 18 4.23 4.84 1.04
N SER A 19 4.35 6.16 1.20
CA SER A 19 3.17 7.04 1.15
C SER A 19 2.37 6.81 -0.13
N MET A 20 1.05 6.98 -0.06
CA MET A 20 0.16 6.78 -1.22
C MET A 20 0.56 7.68 -2.40
N LYS A 21 1.11 8.88 -2.12
CA LYS A 21 1.69 9.78 -3.12
C LYS A 21 2.85 9.12 -3.87
N ASN A 22 3.78 8.51 -3.15
CA ASN A 22 4.94 7.85 -3.75
C ASN A 22 4.53 6.62 -4.55
N LEU A 23 3.65 5.77 -4.00
CA LEU A 23 3.13 4.61 -4.72
C LEU A 23 2.39 5.01 -6.01
N SER A 24 1.58 6.08 -5.95
CA SER A 24 0.90 6.62 -7.13
C SER A 24 1.89 7.17 -8.15
N SER A 25 2.97 7.82 -7.69
CA SER A 25 4.02 8.33 -8.58
C SER A 25 4.79 7.23 -9.29
N ASP A 26 4.96 6.05 -8.67
CA ASP A 26 5.58 4.89 -9.33
C ASP A 26 4.70 4.39 -10.47
N VAL A 27 3.39 4.30 -10.25
CA VAL A 27 2.44 3.93 -11.32
C VAL A 27 2.48 4.96 -12.45
N ALA A 28 2.46 6.25 -12.13
CA ALA A 28 2.53 7.32 -13.13
C ALA A 28 3.84 7.28 -13.94
N ALA A 29 4.97 6.99 -13.29
CA ALA A 29 6.25 6.81 -13.97
C ALA A 29 6.23 5.61 -14.94
N VAL A 30 5.65 4.49 -14.51
CA VAL A 30 5.48 3.31 -15.38
C VAL A 30 4.57 3.64 -16.58
N ILE A 31 3.44 4.32 -16.38
CA ILE A 31 2.55 4.70 -17.49
C ILE A 31 3.31 5.50 -18.56
N ARG A 32 4.07 6.52 -18.13
CA ARG A 32 4.84 7.38 -19.04
C ARG A 32 5.93 6.64 -19.82
N GLU A 33 6.43 5.54 -19.28
CA GLU A 33 7.44 4.71 -19.96
C GLU A 33 6.80 3.76 -20.99
N ILE A 34 5.59 3.27 -20.71
CA ILE A 34 4.97 2.21 -21.53
C ILE A 34 3.92 2.71 -22.52
N SER A 35 3.46 3.96 -22.40
CA SER A 35 2.41 4.51 -23.25
C SER A 35 2.47 6.03 -23.37
N ASP A 36 2.25 6.52 -24.59
CA ASP A 36 2.02 7.94 -24.87
C ASP A 36 0.54 8.35 -24.68
N ASP A 37 -0.37 7.38 -24.57
CA ASP A 37 -1.81 7.59 -24.43
C ASP A 37 -2.30 7.32 -22.99
N PRO A 38 -3.40 7.94 -22.53
CA PRO A 38 -3.98 7.62 -21.23
C PRO A 38 -4.45 6.16 -21.15
N VAL A 39 -4.09 5.47 -20.06
CA VAL A 39 -4.30 4.02 -19.89
C VAL A 39 -5.50 3.68 -18.99
N VAL A 40 -5.91 2.41 -18.99
CA VAL A 40 -6.89 1.89 -18.02
C VAL A 40 -6.15 1.25 -16.85
N LEU A 41 -6.46 1.65 -15.63
CA LEU A 41 -5.87 1.09 -14.41
C LEU A 41 -6.81 0.11 -13.71
N LEU A 42 -6.27 -1.02 -13.27
CA LEU A 42 -6.98 -2.00 -12.45
C LEU A 42 -6.20 -2.26 -11.17
N GLY A 43 -6.87 -2.17 -10.02
CA GLY A 43 -6.28 -2.40 -8.71
C GLY A 43 -7.06 -3.43 -7.89
N HIS A 44 -6.37 -4.30 -7.17
CA HIS A 44 -7.00 -5.27 -6.28
C HIS A 44 -6.40 -5.14 -4.87
N ASP A 45 -7.24 -5.21 -3.84
CA ASP A 45 -6.83 -5.07 -2.43
C ASP A 45 -6.05 -3.76 -2.22
N TRP A 46 -4.79 -3.78 -1.76
CA TRP A 46 -3.92 -2.59 -1.68
C TRP A 46 -3.66 -1.91 -3.03
N GLY A 47 -3.77 -2.64 -4.13
CA GLY A 47 -3.70 -2.08 -5.47
C GLY A 47 -4.88 -1.16 -5.78
N ALA A 48 -6.06 -1.38 -5.19
CA ALA A 48 -7.24 -0.55 -5.43
C ALA A 48 -7.05 0.90 -4.94
N PRO A 49 -6.69 1.19 -3.67
CA PRO A 49 -6.41 2.56 -3.23
C PRO A 49 -5.24 3.18 -4.00
N ILE A 50 -4.25 2.39 -4.43
CA ILE A 50 -3.16 2.90 -5.29
C ILE A 50 -3.73 3.43 -6.61
N VAL A 51 -4.51 2.65 -7.36
CA VAL A 51 -5.04 3.11 -8.65
C VAL A 51 -6.08 4.23 -8.51
N TRP A 52 -6.87 4.23 -7.42
CA TRP A 52 -7.77 5.35 -7.11
C TRP A 52 -7.00 6.66 -6.93
N ASN A 53 -5.92 6.64 -6.15
CA ASN A 53 -5.11 7.82 -5.92
C ASN A 53 -4.31 8.23 -7.16
N THR A 54 -3.82 7.27 -7.96
CA THR A 54 -3.17 7.58 -9.24
C THR A 54 -4.12 8.31 -10.18
N ALA A 55 -5.36 7.86 -10.32
CA ALA A 55 -6.36 8.51 -11.17
C ALA A 55 -6.70 9.94 -10.70
N LEU A 56 -6.70 10.18 -9.38
CA LEU A 56 -6.94 11.51 -8.80
C LEU A 56 -5.74 12.45 -8.97
N LEU A 57 -4.52 11.96 -8.80
CA LEU A 57 -3.30 12.78 -8.84
C LEU A 57 -2.78 13.01 -10.26
N TYR A 58 -3.06 12.10 -11.18
CA TYR A 58 -2.58 12.12 -12.56
C TYR A 58 -3.71 11.84 -13.57
N PRO A 59 -4.79 12.63 -13.58
CA PRO A 59 -5.97 12.36 -14.39
C PRO A 59 -5.66 12.31 -15.90
N ASP A 60 -4.68 13.11 -16.36
CA ASP A 60 -4.27 13.15 -17.76
C ASP A 60 -3.62 11.83 -18.23
N LEU A 61 -3.15 11.00 -17.32
CA LEU A 61 -2.52 9.70 -17.64
C LEU A 61 -3.51 8.53 -17.60
N VAL A 62 -4.75 8.74 -17.12
CA VAL A 62 -5.68 7.66 -16.80
C VAL A 62 -7.01 7.86 -17.53
N ARG A 63 -7.29 6.98 -18.50
CA ARG A 63 -8.54 6.94 -19.26
C ARG A 63 -9.72 6.43 -18.43
N ALA A 64 -9.47 5.39 -17.63
CA ALA A 64 -10.47 4.78 -16.76
C ALA A 64 -9.77 4.03 -15.63
N VAL A 65 -10.49 3.81 -14.53
CA VAL A 65 -9.96 3.10 -13.37
C VAL A 65 -11.02 2.15 -12.79
N ALA A 66 -10.59 0.94 -12.44
CA ALA A 66 -11.41 -0.06 -11.77
C ALA A 66 -10.65 -0.67 -10.57
N GLY A 67 -11.41 -1.07 -9.55
CA GLY A 67 -10.85 -1.63 -8.34
C GLY A 67 -11.69 -2.80 -7.84
N LEU A 68 -11.00 -3.78 -7.25
CA LEU A 68 -11.58 -4.98 -6.68
C LEU A 68 -11.31 -5.03 -5.17
N SER A 69 -12.28 -5.52 -4.42
CA SER A 69 -12.26 -5.73 -2.96
C SER A 69 -12.34 -4.45 -2.12
N VAL A 70 -11.51 -3.44 -2.39
CA VAL A 70 -11.46 -2.21 -1.58
C VAL A 70 -12.13 -1.04 -2.31
N PRO A 71 -13.27 -0.54 -1.83
CA PRO A 71 -13.99 0.56 -2.48
C PRO A 71 -13.22 1.88 -2.35
N TYR A 72 -13.45 2.79 -3.28
CA TYR A 72 -12.99 4.17 -3.14
C TYR A 72 -13.73 4.87 -2.00
N VAL A 73 -12.97 5.52 -1.12
CA VAL A 73 -13.50 6.35 -0.03
C VAL A 73 -12.88 7.74 -0.15
N PRO A 74 -13.64 8.78 -0.52
CA PRO A 74 -13.13 10.14 -0.63
C PRO A 74 -12.83 10.74 0.76
N GLY A 75 -11.80 11.60 0.80
CA GLY A 75 -11.55 12.61 1.83
C GLY A 75 -11.96 12.23 3.25
N ARG A 76 -11.09 11.51 3.97
CA ARG A 76 -11.31 11.19 5.38
C ARG A 76 -10.37 12.01 6.25
N ASP A 77 -10.92 12.68 7.26
CA ASP A 77 -10.14 13.53 8.20
C ASP A 77 -9.25 12.72 9.15
N ALA A 78 -9.53 11.42 9.32
CA ALA A 78 -8.79 10.51 10.18
C ALA A 78 -8.11 9.41 9.37
N ALA A 79 -6.91 9.00 9.77
CA ALA A 79 -6.24 7.88 9.15
C ALA A 79 -7.02 6.58 9.38
N PHE A 80 -7.01 5.69 8.38
CA PHE A 80 -7.74 4.42 8.48
C PHE A 80 -7.35 3.62 9.72
N ILE A 81 -6.06 3.61 10.08
CA ILE A 81 -5.61 2.88 11.26
C ILE A 81 -6.20 3.49 12.54
N ASP A 82 -6.45 4.80 12.63
CA ASP A 82 -7.03 5.43 13.84
C ASP A 82 -8.45 4.95 14.05
N LEU A 83 -9.21 4.91 12.95
CA LEU A 83 -10.53 4.32 12.96
C LEU A 83 -10.48 2.82 13.28
N ALA A 84 -9.54 2.09 12.68
CA ALA A 84 -9.43 0.66 12.88
C ALA A 84 -9.16 0.34 14.35
N GLU A 85 -8.26 1.08 15.02
CA GLU A 85 -7.96 0.91 16.45
C GLU A 85 -9.22 1.07 17.31
N GLN A 86 -10.10 2.00 16.95
CA GLN A 86 -11.37 2.21 17.64
C GLN A 86 -12.40 1.12 17.34
N LEU A 87 -12.52 0.71 16.07
CA LEU A 87 -13.51 -0.28 15.63
C LEU A 87 -13.16 -1.70 16.06
N TYR A 88 -11.87 -2.03 16.06
CA TYR A 88 -11.37 -3.37 16.34
C TYR A 88 -10.76 -3.49 17.73
N ALA A 89 -10.60 -2.41 18.51
CA ALA A 89 -10.25 -2.38 19.94
C ALA A 89 -9.64 -3.68 20.52
N ASP A 90 -10.48 -4.56 21.08
CA ASP A 90 -10.13 -5.81 21.77
C ASP A 90 -10.09 -7.05 20.85
N ARG A 91 -10.37 -6.87 19.56
CA ARG A 91 -10.41 -7.90 18.51
C ARG A 91 -9.15 -7.84 17.66
N PHE A 92 -8.67 -9.01 17.26
CA PHE A 92 -7.57 -9.09 16.33
C PHE A 92 -7.94 -8.46 14.98
N PHE A 93 -7.12 -7.51 14.54
CA PHE A 93 -7.17 -6.97 13.20
C PHE A 93 -5.74 -6.84 12.68
N TYR A 94 -5.45 -7.57 11.60
CA TYR A 94 -4.08 -7.76 11.13
C TYR A 94 -3.36 -6.44 10.85
N GLN A 95 -4.03 -5.44 10.25
CA GLN A 95 -3.36 -4.16 9.94
C GLN A 95 -2.92 -3.39 11.18
N ILE A 96 -3.59 -3.58 12.34
CA ILE A 96 -3.15 -3.04 13.64
C ILE A 96 -2.00 -3.87 14.19
N TYR A 97 -2.13 -5.20 14.16
CA TYR A 97 -1.10 -6.11 14.67
C TYR A 97 0.26 -5.86 13.98
N PHE A 98 0.27 -5.68 12.67
CA PHE A 98 1.49 -5.37 11.92
C PHE A 98 2.00 -3.92 12.09
N GLN A 99 1.37 -3.06 12.91
CA GLN A 99 1.93 -1.73 13.21
C GLN A 99 3.11 -1.80 14.19
N GLN A 100 3.19 -2.84 15.02
CA GLN A 100 4.26 -3.00 16.00
C GLN A 100 5.46 -3.71 15.37
N GLU A 101 6.50 -2.94 15.08
CA GLU A 101 7.74 -3.45 14.48
C GLU A 101 8.41 -4.51 15.37
N GLY A 102 8.79 -5.62 14.74
CA GLY A 102 9.53 -6.72 15.36
C GLY A 102 8.64 -7.78 15.99
N VAL A 103 7.35 -7.50 16.26
CA VAL A 103 6.43 -8.48 16.87
C VAL A 103 6.01 -9.51 15.83
N ALA A 104 5.40 -9.05 14.74
CA ALA A 104 4.95 -9.93 13.67
C ALA A 104 6.11 -10.64 12.97
N GLU A 105 7.24 -9.96 12.82
CA GLU A 105 8.45 -10.53 12.25
C GLU A 105 8.99 -11.66 13.13
N ALA A 106 9.14 -11.43 14.45
CA ALA A 106 9.63 -12.46 15.35
C ALA A 106 8.72 -13.69 15.38
N GLU A 107 7.40 -13.50 15.38
CA GLU A 107 6.44 -14.61 15.37
C GLU A 107 6.48 -15.37 14.04
N LEU A 108 6.43 -14.68 12.90
CA LEU A 108 6.42 -15.32 11.58
C LEU A 108 7.76 -16.00 11.24
N GLU A 109 8.88 -15.45 11.70
CA GLU A 109 10.22 -16.00 11.49
C GLU A 109 10.55 -17.16 12.44
N ALA A 110 10.00 -17.17 13.66
CA ALA A 110 10.19 -18.25 14.61
C ALA A 110 9.58 -19.58 14.13
N GLU A 111 8.51 -19.53 13.32
CA GLU A 111 7.73 -20.72 12.96
C GLU A 111 8.03 -21.31 11.57
N SER A 112 8.97 -20.76 10.77
CA SER A 112 9.12 -21.20 9.37
C SER A 112 10.56 -21.33 8.84
N PRO A 113 10.99 -22.51 8.34
CA PRO A 113 12.27 -22.68 7.63
C PRO A 113 12.22 -22.24 6.15
N ALA A 114 11.11 -21.67 5.66
CA ALA A 114 10.88 -21.40 4.25
C ALA A 114 11.16 -19.94 3.82
N PRO A 115 11.74 -19.70 2.63
CA PRO A 115 12.05 -18.36 2.11
C PRO A 115 10.83 -17.46 1.86
N CYS A 116 9.59 -17.98 1.94
CA CYS A 116 8.34 -17.24 1.72
C CYS A 116 8.05 -16.18 2.79
N VAL A 117 8.51 -16.38 4.04
CA VAL A 117 8.28 -15.40 5.12
C VAL A 117 9.19 -14.17 4.97
N LYS A 118 10.37 -14.32 4.36
CA LYS A 118 11.30 -13.21 4.12
C LYS A 118 10.74 -12.14 3.17
N SER A 119 9.66 -12.44 2.44
CA SER A 119 8.95 -11.49 1.57
C SER A 119 7.70 -10.85 2.21
N ILE A 120 7.48 -11.03 3.52
CA ILE A 120 6.45 -10.29 4.31
C ILE A 120 7.03 -8.98 4.90
N THR A 121 8.33 -8.76 4.74
CA THR A 121 9.01 -7.46 4.92
C THR A 121 8.39 -6.23 4.22
N PRO A 122 7.51 -6.31 3.19
CA PRO A 122 6.86 -5.10 2.67
C PRO A 122 5.91 -4.45 3.68
N PHE A 123 5.54 -5.12 4.79
CA PHE A 123 4.78 -4.48 5.87
C PHE A 123 5.57 -3.41 6.64
N GLN A 124 6.91 -3.36 6.48
CA GLN A 124 7.81 -2.37 7.09
C GLN A 124 7.50 -0.91 6.69
N ALA A 125 6.64 -0.73 5.70
CA ALA A 125 6.38 0.47 4.92
C ALA A 125 5.27 1.41 5.43
N MET A 126 4.32 0.96 6.25
CA MET A 126 3.08 1.71 6.50
C MET A 126 2.91 2.09 7.98
N ARG A 127 3.89 2.83 8.50
CA ARG A 127 3.94 3.35 9.87
C ARG A 127 3.45 4.80 9.94
N ARG A 128 2.63 5.07 10.95
CA ARG A 128 2.08 6.39 11.27
C ARG A 128 3.15 7.41 11.70
N ARG A 129 3.18 8.55 11.01
CA ARG A 129 3.05 9.89 11.61
C ARG A 129 2.62 10.88 10.52
N VAL A 130 1.30 11.02 10.36
CA VAL A 130 0.69 12.30 9.94
C VAL A 130 0.53 13.10 11.22
N LEU A 131 1.64 13.58 11.76
CA LEU A 131 1.71 14.64 12.78
C LEU A 131 3.07 15.31 12.57
N GLY A 132 3.04 16.41 11.82
CA GLY A 132 4.16 17.18 11.29
C GLY A 132 3.75 17.83 9.98
#